data_AF-A0A5C6XN98-F1
#
_entry.id   AF-A0A5C6XN98-F1
#
_cell.length_a   1.000
_cell.length_b   1.000
_cell.length_c   1.000
_cell.angle_alpha   90.00
_cell.angle_beta   90.00
_cell.angle_gamma   90.00
#
_symmetry.space_group_name_H-M   'P 1'
#
loop_
_entity.id
_entity.type
_entity.pdbx_description
1 polymer ?
#
loop_
_entity_poly.entity_id
_entity_poly.type
_entity_poly.pdbx_seq_one_letter_code
_entity_poly.pdbx_strand_id
1 'polypeptide(L)'
;MIRRELQALSSPQFQHLAAQCGLELSEVDFSQLSRRKLLAPFEAVGGYTRLHLFVLAQYLEAVRPVRHPWGSRAAERTLDEVAELGRELEAIFEGLIEGRLGEDLLSRADKVFRDLERFLASCDPFGPLGDVIDLLNPDFVGRLRNQGRLYTELRGASRALAEALQGGESKAEREPMTRPMFQLDVEAAARPAPVDDLRSTQVIDEVMETSPGAREAIDEVLSAASEVSDHSGHEDDDDFGEATQILKAPNSFQEDDLRSTQVIEVSLDDIDVLEEDSEPSSASEVSDVSEVSEADEVDGELAEPSSDPILLTEEKSAPEEAAGPARAFRRASQPTERTRDLNERLARLRSDLSEAEETPPPAVEDGDGANAGEETTAPTDDLAARIAILNEQRERYIKEQAWEELAALYEDGIELFSAPNERQQVFLVLAMLYEVKLRQKEEAFDAFARAFAERRAEAGRAKALEGLQRLGRAASLHQRYVEWIQTQLSTPLDDSEREGLQKELALALFSDRQYQKAFLCYASFLADDPERNINPGNLAQLSRLGEYVESEEVAAFYQDLLEQKLSAPVAGLLREHQQAALKAE
;
A
#
# COMPACT_ATOMS: atom_id res chain seq x y z
N MET A 1 -21.90 18.10 -33.69
CA MET A 1 -21.85 19.21 -32.70
C MET A 1 -20.84 18.77 -31.66
N ILE A 2 -19.62 19.28 -31.74
CA ILE A 2 -18.52 18.86 -30.85
C ILE A 2 -18.89 19.33 -29.44
N ARG A 3 -19.00 18.39 -28.48
CA ARG A 3 -19.37 18.71 -27.09
C ARG A 3 -18.32 19.65 -26.47
N ARG A 4 -18.75 20.44 -25.48
CA ARG A 4 -17.91 21.40 -24.73
C ARG A 4 -16.58 20.79 -24.23
N GLU A 5 -16.55 19.48 -24.00
CA GLU A 5 -15.37 18.72 -23.58
C GLU A 5 -14.23 18.71 -24.60
N LEU A 6 -14.56 18.73 -25.90
CA LEU A 6 -13.60 18.71 -27.01
C LEU A 6 -13.37 20.10 -27.61
N GLN A 7 -13.84 21.16 -26.95
CA GLN A 7 -13.62 22.54 -27.38
C GLN A 7 -12.13 22.90 -27.31
N ALA A 8 -11.60 23.54 -28.35
CA ALA A 8 -10.24 24.07 -28.32
C ALA A 8 -10.10 25.15 -27.25
N LEU A 9 -9.04 25.00 -26.47
CA LEU A 9 -8.54 25.93 -25.48
C LEU A 9 -7.35 26.69 -26.09
N SER A 10 -7.28 27.98 -25.85
CA SER A 10 -6.07 28.75 -26.14
C SER A 10 -4.90 28.26 -25.28
N SER A 11 -3.66 28.47 -25.73
CA SER A 11 -2.44 28.14 -24.98
C SER A 11 -2.50 28.54 -23.49
N PRO A 12 -2.82 29.80 -23.11
CA PRO A 12 -2.88 30.19 -21.70
C PRO A 12 -4.01 29.50 -20.91
N GLN A 13 -5.15 29.22 -21.55
CA GLN A 13 -6.24 28.48 -20.91
C GLN A 13 -5.87 27.03 -20.64
N PHE A 14 -5.16 26.39 -21.58
CA PHE A 14 -4.68 25.03 -21.42
C PHE A 14 -3.61 24.94 -20.32
N GLN A 15 -2.62 25.84 -20.30
CA GLN A 15 -1.63 25.90 -19.22
C GLN A 15 -2.27 26.11 -17.84
N HIS A 16 -3.27 27.00 -17.75
CA HIS A 16 -4.01 27.20 -16.51
C HIS A 16 -4.75 25.93 -16.07
N LEU A 17 -5.39 25.22 -17.02
CA LEU A 17 -6.07 23.96 -16.73
C LEU A 17 -5.08 22.87 -16.29
N ALA A 18 -3.94 22.74 -16.97
CA ALA A 18 -2.88 21.80 -16.62
C ALA A 18 -2.35 22.05 -15.20
N ALA A 19 -2.11 23.31 -14.83
CA ALA A 19 -1.71 23.69 -13.49
C ALA A 19 -2.77 23.32 -12.42
N GLN A 20 -4.07 23.51 -12.70
CA GLN A 20 -5.15 23.09 -11.80
C GLN A 20 -5.19 21.56 -11.61
N CYS A 21 -4.80 20.81 -12.63
CA CYS A 21 -4.66 19.35 -12.60
C CYS A 21 -3.38 18.87 -11.91
N GLY A 22 -2.52 19.77 -11.42
CA GLY A 22 -1.23 19.43 -10.81
C GLY A 22 -0.14 19.07 -11.83
N LEU A 23 -0.35 19.37 -13.11
CA LEU A 23 0.62 19.22 -14.19
C LEU A 23 1.31 20.56 -14.44
N GLU A 24 2.16 20.96 -13.48
CA GLU A 24 2.89 22.23 -13.56
C GLU A 24 4.00 22.14 -14.63
N LEU A 25 3.94 23.04 -15.61
CA LEU A 25 4.97 23.22 -16.64
C LEU A 25 5.40 24.68 -16.62
N SER A 26 6.70 24.92 -16.76
CA SER A 26 7.16 26.27 -17.07
C SER A 26 6.73 26.66 -18.49
N GLU A 27 6.56 27.97 -18.75
CA GLU A 27 6.24 28.48 -20.09
C GLU A 27 7.32 28.08 -21.12
N VAL A 28 8.57 27.96 -20.66
CA VAL A 28 9.70 27.50 -21.45
C VAL A 28 9.54 26.03 -21.83
N ASP A 29 9.25 25.15 -20.87
CA ASP A 29 9.06 23.71 -21.12
C ASP A 29 7.87 23.48 -22.05
N PHE A 30 6.77 24.19 -21.83
CA PHE A 30 5.60 24.13 -22.70
C PHE A 30 5.94 24.54 -24.15
N SER A 31 6.71 25.62 -24.31
CA SER A 31 7.18 26.06 -25.63
C SER A 31 8.11 25.04 -26.28
N GLN A 32 8.94 24.36 -25.51
CA GLN A 32 9.81 23.29 -26.01
C GLN A 32 9.02 22.05 -26.43
N LEU A 33 8.04 21.61 -25.63
CA LEU A 33 7.12 20.52 -25.94
C LEU A 33 6.37 20.77 -27.26
N SER A 34 5.89 22.00 -27.44
CA SER A 34 5.22 22.43 -28.67
C SER A 34 6.17 22.43 -29.88
N ARG A 35 7.39 22.95 -29.73
CA ARG A 35 8.41 22.93 -30.79
C ARG A 35 8.84 21.53 -31.21
N ARG A 36 8.92 20.60 -30.24
CA ARG A 36 9.27 19.19 -30.47
C ARG A 36 8.09 18.37 -30.99
N LYS A 37 6.91 18.97 -31.17
CA LYS A 37 5.66 18.30 -31.56
C LYS A 37 5.23 17.17 -30.61
N LEU A 38 5.68 17.22 -29.35
CA LEU A 38 5.17 16.34 -28.29
C LEU A 38 3.78 16.80 -27.84
N LEU A 39 3.54 18.12 -27.89
CA LEU A 39 2.28 18.75 -27.55
C LEU A 39 1.97 19.85 -28.57
N ALA A 40 1.48 19.47 -29.75
CA ALA A 40 1.11 20.42 -30.81
C ALA A 40 -0.37 20.81 -30.70
N PRO A 41 -0.74 22.10 -30.85
CA PRO A 41 -2.14 22.48 -30.92
C PRO A 41 -2.77 21.91 -32.20
N PHE A 42 -4.01 21.42 -32.12
CA PHE A 42 -4.70 20.93 -33.31
C PHE A 42 -4.98 22.09 -34.27
N GLU A 43 -4.39 22.04 -35.46
CA GLU A 43 -4.57 23.08 -36.48
C GLU A 43 -6.04 23.22 -36.88
N ALA A 44 -6.76 22.10 -36.98
CA ALA A 44 -8.16 22.06 -37.37
C ALA A 44 -9.11 22.77 -36.39
N VAL A 45 -8.80 22.78 -35.09
CA VAL A 45 -9.63 23.43 -34.05
C VAL A 45 -9.00 24.75 -33.57
N GLY A 46 -7.74 25.01 -33.91
CA GLY A 46 -7.01 26.22 -33.55
C GLY A 46 -6.59 26.28 -32.07
N GLY A 47 -6.34 25.15 -31.42
CA GLY A 47 -5.93 25.13 -30.01
C GLY A 47 -5.73 23.73 -29.41
N TYR A 48 -5.62 23.69 -28.08
CA TYR A 48 -5.41 22.46 -27.30
C TYR A 48 -6.75 21.90 -26.80
N THR A 49 -6.87 20.59 -26.68
CA THR A 49 -8.06 19.93 -26.13
C THR A 49 -7.76 19.33 -24.76
N ARG A 50 -8.79 18.93 -24.01
CA ARG A 50 -8.60 18.24 -22.72
C ARG A 50 -7.85 16.91 -22.84
N LEU A 51 -7.91 16.23 -23.99
CA LEU A 51 -7.13 15.01 -24.24
C LEU A 51 -5.62 15.27 -24.29
N HIS A 52 -5.17 16.52 -24.50
CA HIS A 52 -3.76 16.86 -24.36
C HIS A 52 -3.26 16.77 -22.90
N LEU A 53 -4.16 16.81 -21.90
CA LEU A 53 -3.78 16.53 -20.51
C LEU A 53 -3.30 15.09 -20.33
N PHE A 54 -3.82 14.14 -21.13
CA PHE A 54 -3.40 12.74 -21.08
C PHE A 54 -1.97 12.59 -21.62
N VAL A 55 -1.69 13.17 -22.80
CA VAL A 55 -0.34 13.20 -23.38
C VAL A 55 0.64 13.89 -22.43
N LEU A 56 0.24 15.01 -21.82
CA LEU A 56 1.07 15.72 -20.87
C LEU A 56 1.33 14.91 -19.58
N ALA A 57 0.33 14.22 -19.04
CA ALA A 57 0.51 13.36 -17.88
C ALA A 57 1.49 12.23 -18.19
N GLN A 58 1.35 11.58 -19.34
CA GLN A 58 2.26 10.54 -19.83
C GLN A 58 3.68 11.07 -20.07
N TYR A 59 3.82 12.29 -20.61
CA TYR A 59 5.13 12.95 -20.75
C TYR A 59 5.78 13.19 -19.39
N LEU A 60 5.04 13.75 -18.43
CA LEU A 60 5.58 14.04 -17.11
C LEU A 60 5.93 12.77 -16.35
N GLU A 61 5.23 11.67 -16.58
CA GLU A 61 5.57 10.34 -16.07
C GLU A 61 6.86 9.82 -16.73
N ALA A 62 7.00 9.93 -18.05
CA ALA A 62 8.18 9.51 -18.80
C ALA A 62 9.45 10.34 -18.49
N VAL A 63 9.29 11.63 -18.22
CA VAL A 63 10.39 12.55 -17.87
C VAL A 63 10.63 12.60 -16.37
N ARG A 64 9.73 12.05 -15.55
CA ARG A 64 9.92 12.03 -14.10
C ARG A 64 11.28 11.38 -13.88
N PRO A 65 12.28 12.12 -13.35
CA PRO A 65 13.54 11.49 -13.05
C PRO A 65 13.20 10.34 -12.13
N VAL A 66 13.58 9.13 -12.51
CA VAL A 66 13.44 7.95 -11.65
C VAL A 66 14.32 8.27 -10.46
N ARG A 67 13.73 8.93 -9.45
CA ARG A 67 14.48 9.43 -8.29
C ARG A 67 14.93 8.28 -7.42
N HIS A 68 14.43 7.08 -7.71
CA HIS A 68 14.68 5.89 -6.94
C HIS A 68 14.27 4.66 -7.77
N PRO A 69 15.13 3.65 -7.94
CA PRO A 69 14.83 2.42 -8.69
C PRO A 69 13.69 1.58 -8.08
N TRP A 70 13.23 1.91 -6.87
CA TRP A 70 12.06 1.28 -6.24
C TRP A 70 10.85 2.17 -6.05
N GLY A 71 11.00 3.46 -6.37
CA GLY A 71 10.00 4.47 -6.11
C GLY A 71 9.30 4.86 -7.39
N SER A 72 8.12 4.25 -7.61
CA SER A 72 7.23 4.39 -8.76
C SER A 72 7.75 3.65 -9.99
N ARG A 73 6.86 2.82 -10.56
CA ARG A 73 7.04 2.06 -11.81
C ARG A 73 8.00 2.74 -12.77
N ALA A 74 8.92 1.96 -13.38
CA ALA A 74 9.57 2.41 -14.60
C ALA A 74 8.50 2.98 -15.53
N ALA A 75 8.76 4.16 -16.11
CA ALA A 75 7.77 4.83 -16.94
C ALA A 75 7.20 3.81 -17.93
N GLU A 76 5.89 3.60 -17.91
CA GLU A 76 5.24 2.59 -18.77
C GLU A 76 5.45 2.91 -20.25
N ARG A 77 5.85 4.15 -20.56
CA ARG A 77 6.13 4.64 -21.91
C ARG A 77 7.45 5.39 -22.01
N THR A 78 8.12 5.15 -23.12
CA THR A 78 9.25 5.95 -23.61
C THR A 78 8.77 7.29 -24.17
N LEU A 79 9.68 8.26 -24.30
CA LEU A 79 9.36 9.57 -24.89
C LEU A 79 8.88 9.47 -26.34
N ASP A 80 9.36 8.49 -27.09
CA ASP A 80 8.96 8.26 -28.48
C ASP A 80 7.52 7.73 -28.57
N GLU A 81 7.12 6.86 -27.64
CA GLU A 81 5.73 6.37 -27.53
C GLU A 81 4.77 7.48 -27.11
N VAL A 82 5.20 8.40 -26.23
CA VAL A 82 4.40 9.59 -25.89
C VAL A 82 4.25 10.52 -27.10
N ALA A 83 5.31 10.68 -27.90
CA ALA A 83 5.27 11.45 -29.15
C ALA A 83 4.35 10.80 -30.20
N GLU A 84 4.35 9.47 -30.29
CA GLU A 84 3.44 8.72 -31.16
C GLU A 84 1.98 8.87 -30.70
N LEU A 85 1.72 8.75 -29.40
CA LEU A 85 0.39 8.97 -28.81
C LEU A 85 -0.16 10.37 -29.15
N GLY A 86 0.68 11.40 -29.07
CA GLY A 86 0.29 12.77 -29.46
C GLY A 86 -0.12 12.87 -30.93
N ARG A 87 0.64 12.24 -31.83
CA ARG A 87 0.35 12.20 -33.28
C ARG A 87 -0.88 11.36 -33.61
N GLU A 88 -1.09 10.24 -32.93
CA GLU A 88 -2.29 9.41 -33.08
C GLU A 88 -3.54 10.20 -32.69
N LEU A 89 -3.51 10.90 -31.56
CA LEU A 89 -4.61 11.76 -31.13
C LEU A 89 -4.91 12.86 -32.17
N GLU A 90 -3.88 13.53 -32.71
CA GLU A 90 -4.06 14.52 -33.76
C GLU A 90 -4.78 13.97 -35.00
N ALA A 91 -4.32 12.82 -35.50
CA ALA A 91 -4.93 12.17 -36.66
C ALA A 91 -6.40 11.74 -36.40
N ILE A 92 -6.69 11.23 -35.20
CA ILE A 92 -8.06 10.87 -34.80
C ILE A 92 -8.96 12.10 -34.78
N PHE A 93 -8.49 13.21 -34.21
CA PHE A 93 -9.27 14.44 -34.16
C PHE A 93 -9.51 15.07 -35.53
N GLU A 94 -8.50 15.08 -36.40
CA GLU A 94 -8.64 15.54 -37.77
C GLU A 94 -9.70 14.71 -38.52
N GLY A 95 -9.61 13.37 -38.44
CA GLY A 95 -10.61 12.47 -39.03
C GLY A 95 -12.03 12.65 -38.46
N LEU A 96 -12.15 12.94 -37.16
CA LEU A 96 -13.43 13.25 -36.51
C LEU A 96 -14.03 14.58 -37.01
N ILE A 97 -13.20 15.61 -37.23
CA ILE A 97 -13.65 16.93 -37.72
C ILE A 97 -14.08 16.84 -39.18
N GLU A 98 -13.32 16.11 -39.99
CA GLU A 98 -13.66 15.86 -41.39
C GLU A 98 -14.88 14.93 -41.56
N GLY A 99 -15.26 14.24 -40.48
CA GLY A 99 -16.35 13.25 -40.49
C GLY A 99 -15.99 12.01 -41.31
N ARG A 100 -14.70 11.69 -41.42
CA ARG A 100 -14.15 10.57 -42.20
C ARG A 100 -13.10 9.85 -41.36
N LEU A 101 -13.57 8.99 -40.47
CA LEU A 101 -12.69 8.02 -39.82
C LEU A 101 -12.66 6.76 -40.68
N GLY A 102 -11.52 6.51 -41.34
CA GLY A 102 -11.27 5.20 -41.96
C GLY A 102 -11.18 4.10 -40.91
N GLU A 103 -11.36 2.85 -41.32
CA GLU A 103 -11.27 1.68 -40.42
C GLU A 103 -9.94 1.64 -39.63
N ASP A 104 -8.83 2.01 -40.28
CA ASP A 104 -7.51 2.10 -39.63
C ASP A 104 -7.49 3.14 -38.51
N LEU A 105 -8.12 4.30 -38.70
CA LEU A 105 -8.18 5.36 -37.69
C LEU A 105 -9.13 5.00 -36.54
N LEU A 106 -10.22 4.26 -36.83
CA LEU A 106 -11.10 3.72 -35.79
C LEU A 106 -10.36 2.74 -34.90
N SER A 107 -9.59 1.81 -35.48
CA SER A 107 -8.78 0.86 -34.71
C SER A 107 -7.74 1.56 -33.82
N ARG A 108 -7.08 2.60 -34.33
CA ARG A 108 -6.16 3.43 -33.52
C ARG A 108 -6.90 4.21 -32.43
N ALA A 109 -8.07 4.76 -32.74
CA ALA A 109 -8.89 5.45 -31.75
C ALA A 109 -9.32 4.54 -30.61
N ASP A 110 -9.71 3.30 -30.90
CA ASP A 110 -10.05 2.29 -29.90
C ASP A 110 -8.84 1.94 -29.01
N LYS A 111 -7.64 1.84 -29.61
CA LYS A 111 -6.39 1.61 -28.86
C LYS A 111 -6.13 2.76 -27.88
N VAL A 112 -6.15 4.00 -28.37
CA VAL A 112 -5.93 5.20 -27.55
C VAL A 112 -7.00 5.33 -26.47
N PHE A 113 -8.24 4.98 -26.76
CA PHE A 113 -9.35 4.97 -25.80
C PHE A 113 -9.10 3.97 -24.66
N ARG A 114 -8.72 2.73 -24.98
CA ARG A 114 -8.39 1.72 -23.96
C ARG A 114 -7.19 2.13 -23.10
N ASP A 115 -6.19 2.77 -23.71
CA ASP A 115 -5.04 3.28 -22.98
C ASP A 115 -5.43 4.41 -22.02
N LEU A 116 -6.31 5.32 -22.46
CA LEU A 116 -6.88 6.37 -21.62
C LEU A 116 -7.72 5.80 -20.47
N GLU A 117 -8.53 4.76 -20.71
CA GLU A 117 -9.30 4.08 -19.65
C GLU A 117 -8.40 3.39 -18.63
N ARG A 118 -7.34 2.70 -19.08
CA ARG A 118 -6.31 2.12 -18.18
C ARG A 118 -5.64 3.19 -17.34
N PHE A 119 -5.29 4.33 -17.94
CA PHE A 119 -4.73 5.46 -17.21
C PHE A 119 -5.71 6.03 -16.18
N LEU A 120 -6.98 6.24 -16.54
CA LEU A 120 -8.01 6.70 -15.62
C LEU A 120 -8.18 5.76 -14.44
N ALA A 121 -8.19 4.44 -14.68
CA ALA A 121 -8.28 3.43 -13.61
C ALA A 121 -7.06 3.47 -12.67
N SER A 122 -5.86 3.74 -13.19
CA SER A 122 -4.64 3.86 -12.38
C SER A 122 -4.59 5.12 -11.51
N CYS A 123 -5.26 6.18 -11.95
CA CYS A 123 -5.21 7.50 -11.34
C CYS A 123 -6.49 7.87 -10.58
N ASP A 124 -7.43 6.93 -10.36
CA ASP A 124 -8.74 7.19 -9.76
C ASP A 124 -8.62 7.56 -8.27
N PRO A 125 -8.79 8.85 -7.90
CA PRO A 125 -8.71 9.28 -6.51
C PRO A 125 -10.06 9.13 -5.78
N PHE A 126 -11.12 8.72 -6.48
CA PHE A 126 -12.48 8.61 -5.95
C PHE A 126 -12.91 7.16 -5.75
N GLY A 127 -12.18 6.20 -6.31
CA GLY A 127 -12.43 4.77 -6.16
C GLY A 127 -13.87 4.42 -6.59
N PRO A 128 -14.68 3.77 -5.74
CA PRO A 128 -16.07 3.42 -6.07
C PRO A 128 -16.97 4.61 -6.46
N LEU A 129 -16.59 5.84 -6.11
CA LEU A 129 -17.36 7.04 -6.44
C LEU A 129 -17.05 7.58 -7.85
N GLY A 130 -16.07 7.02 -8.56
CA GLY A 130 -15.70 7.45 -9.91
C GLY A 130 -16.91 7.51 -10.85
N ASP A 131 -17.83 6.54 -10.77
CA ASP A 131 -19.00 6.46 -11.65
C ASP A 131 -20.06 7.54 -11.43
N VAL A 132 -20.08 8.11 -10.23
CA VAL A 132 -21.01 9.17 -9.85
C VAL A 132 -20.43 10.55 -10.22
N ILE A 133 -19.16 10.63 -10.62
CA ILE A 133 -18.47 11.90 -10.80
C ILE A 133 -19.08 12.77 -11.90
N ASP A 134 -19.63 12.13 -12.93
CA ASP A 134 -20.33 12.79 -14.04
C ASP A 134 -21.62 13.49 -13.58
N LEU A 135 -22.14 13.12 -12.40
CA LEU A 135 -23.33 13.72 -11.80
C LEU A 135 -22.98 14.90 -10.88
N LEU A 136 -21.70 15.17 -10.64
CA LEU A 136 -21.28 16.30 -9.81
C LEU A 136 -21.61 17.63 -10.49
N ASN A 137 -21.96 18.61 -9.65
CA ASN A 137 -22.19 19.96 -10.11
C ASN A 137 -20.90 20.51 -10.77
N PRO A 138 -20.97 21.12 -11.98
CA PRO A 138 -19.80 21.69 -12.64
C PRO A 138 -19.03 22.71 -11.79
N ASP A 139 -19.71 23.44 -10.89
CA ASP A 139 -19.05 24.37 -9.95
C ASP A 139 -18.18 23.62 -8.93
N PHE A 140 -18.59 22.41 -8.55
CA PHE A 140 -17.81 21.55 -7.67
C PHE A 140 -16.60 20.97 -8.40
N VAL A 141 -16.80 20.51 -9.63
CA VAL A 141 -15.72 20.01 -10.51
C VAL A 141 -14.67 21.11 -10.72
N GLY A 142 -15.10 22.37 -10.86
CA GLY A 142 -14.21 23.54 -10.95
C GLY A 142 -13.40 23.86 -9.69
N ARG A 143 -13.78 23.32 -8.52
CA ARG A 143 -13.06 23.48 -7.25
C ARG A 143 -12.09 22.35 -6.94
N LEU A 144 -12.19 21.23 -7.66
CA LEU A 144 -11.23 20.14 -7.54
C LEU A 144 -9.83 20.63 -7.94
N ARG A 145 -8.80 20.03 -7.32
CA ARG A 145 -7.40 20.31 -7.61
C ARG A 145 -6.64 19.00 -7.82
N ASN A 146 -5.47 19.09 -8.44
CA ASN A 146 -4.53 17.97 -8.64
C ASN A 146 -5.20 16.79 -9.36
N GLN A 147 -4.92 15.56 -8.92
CA GLN A 147 -5.42 14.31 -9.51
C GLN A 147 -6.94 14.27 -9.62
N GLY A 148 -7.69 14.79 -8.64
CA GLY A 148 -9.15 14.83 -8.70
C GLY A 148 -9.68 15.65 -9.89
N ARG A 149 -9.04 16.79 -10.17
CA ARG A 149 -9.35 17.64 -11.32
C ARG A 149 -8.94 16.95 -12.62
N LEU A 150 -7.74 16.38 -12.67
CA LEU A 150 -7.22 15.65 -13.84
C LEU A 150 -8.16 14.51 -14.24
N TYR A 151 -8.55 13.68 -13.28
CA TYR A 151 -9.46 12.55 -13.50
C TYR A 151 -10.80 13.01 -14.07
N THR A 152 -11.42 14.06 -13.50
CA THR A 152 -12.71 14.58 -14.02
C THR A 152 -12.64 15.09 -15.45
N GLU A 153 -11.60 15.85 -15.78
CA GLU A 153 -11.45 16.46 -17.10
C GLU A 153 -11.14 15.38 -18.16
N LEU A 154 -10.32 14.38 -17.81
CA LEU A 154 -10.01 13.26 -18.70
C LEU A 154 -11.17 12.30 -18.87
N ARG A 155 -11.96 12.03 -17.83
CA ARG A 155 -13.17 11.19 -17.92
C ARG A 155 -14.23 11.86 -18.81
N GLY A 156 -14.44 13.16 -18.65
CA GLY A 156 -15.32 13.94 -19.53
C GLY A 156 -14.86 13.92 -21.00
N ALA A 157 -13.55 14.07 -21.22
CA ALA A 157 -12.96 14.00 -22.56
C ALA A 157 -13.06 12.59 -23.18
N SER A 158 -12.82 11.54 -22.39
CA SER A 158 -12.95 10.13 -22.78
C SER A 158 -14.37 9.81 -23.26
N ARG A 159 -15.37 10.21 -22.47
CA ARG A 159 -16.78 10.03 -22.83
C ARG A 159 -17.16 10.77 -24.11
N ALA A 160 -16.69 12.01 -24.27
CA ALA A 160 -16.96 12.79 -25.48
C ALA A 160 -16.29 12.17 -26.71
N LEU A 161 -15.13 11.54 -26.56
CA LEU A 161 -14.46 10.78 -27.62
C LEU A 161 -15.27 9.53 -27.97
N ALA A 162 -15.69 8.72 -27.00
CA ALA A 162 -16.48 7.51 -27.22
C ALA A 162 -17.79 7.79 -27.98
N GLU A 163 -18.50 8.85 -27.60
CA GLU A 163 -19.72 9.26 -28.29
C GLU A 163 -19.46 9.76 -29.71
N ALA A 164 -18.32 10.42 -29.94
CA ALA A 164 -17.94 10.87 -31.27
C ALA A 164 -17.62 9.69 -32.20
N LEU A 165 -16.96 8.66 -31.68
CA LEU A 165 -16.69 7.41 -32.40
C LEU A 165 -17.98 6.65 -32.74
N GLN A 166 -18.88 6.46 -31.76
CA GLN A 166 -20.19 5.82 -31.98
C GLN A 166 -21.09 6.62 -32.94
N GLY A 167 -21.02 7.94 -32.88
CA GLY A 167 -21.79 8.82 -33.76
C GLY A 167 -21.37 8.73 -35.23
N GLY A 168 -20.09 8.42 -35.51
CA GLY A 168 -19.54 8.27 -36.85
C GLY A 168 -20.17 7.14 -37.66
N GLU A 169 -20.46 6.00 -37.02
CA GLU A 169 -21.05 4.83 -37.68
C GLU A 169 -22.49 5.08 -38.14
N SER A 170 -23.24 5.89 -37.39
CA SER A 170 -24.68 6.11 -37.62
C SER A 170 -25.01 7.08 -38.76
N LYS A 171 -24.01 7.78 -39.33
CA LYS A 171 -24.22 8.80 -40.38
C LYS A 171 -23.87 8.31 -41.79
N ALA A 172 -23.57 7.03 -41.96
CA ALA A 172 -23.50 6.39 -43.27
C ALA A 172 -24.92 6.36 -43.87
N GLU A 173 -25.19 7.32 -44.76
CA GLU A 173 -26.17 7.25 -45.85
C GLU A 173 -27.47 6.47 -45.55
N ARG A 174 -28.30 6.97 -44.62
CA ARG A 174 -29.74 6.84 -44.87
C ARG A 174 -30.05 7.72 -46.06
N GLU A 175 -29.92 7.15 -47.26
CA GLU A 175 -30.54 7.71 -48.46
C GLU A 175 -31.97 8.13 -48.08
N PRO A 176 -32.40 9.37 -48.39
CA PRO A 176 -33.77 9.77 -48.13
C PRO A 176 -34.64 8.87 -48.99
N MET A 177 -35.21 7.84 -48.36
CA MET A 177 -36.22 6.98 -48.98
C MET A 177 -37.47 7.86 -49.16
N THR A 178 -37.46 8.69 -50.21
CA THR A 178 -38.65 9.34 -50.76
C THR A 178 -39.51 8.23 -51.36
N ARG A 179 -40.23 7.52 -50.50
CA ARG A 179 -41.45 6.82 -50.88
C ARG A 179 -42.63 7.65 -50.40
N PRO A 180 -43.42 8.26 -51.32
CA PRO A 180 -44.69 8.84 -50.96
C PRO A 180 -45.66 7.67 -50.79
N MET A 181 -46.04 7.34 -49.56
CA MET A 181 -47.21 6.50 -49.32
C MET A 181 -48.16 7.19 -48.36
N PHE A 182 -49.22 7.71 -48.99
CA PHE A 182 -50.61 7.69 -48.56
C PHE A 182 -50.96 8.30 -47.20
N GLN A 183 -51.52 9.50 -47.32
CA GLN A 183 -52.63 10.07 -46.55
C GLN A 183 -53.38 9.05 -45.68
N LEU A 184 -53.35 9.28 -44.37
CA LEU A 184 -54.27 8.67 -43.42
C LEU A 184 -55.10 9.79 -42.80
N ASP A 185 -56.41 9.64 -42.98
CA ASP A 185 -57.46 10.56 -42.60
C ASP A 185 -57.45 10.89 -41.11
N VAL A 186 -57.57 12.20 -40.86
CA VAL A 186 -57.78 12.82 -39.55
C VAL A 186 -59.28 12.79 -39.28
N GLU A 187 -59.78 11.78 -38.55
CA GLU A 187 -61.12 11.85 -37.95
C GLU A 187 -61.30 10.76 -36.87
N ALA A 188 -61.03 11.11 -35.61
CA ALA A 188 -61.70 10.56 -34.41
C ALA A 188 -61.04 11.04 -33.10
N ALA A 189 -61.10 12.34 -32.83
CA ALA A 189 -60.82 12.89 -31.50
C ALA A 189 -62.14 13.30 -30.84
N ALA A 190 -62.82 12.36 -30.17
CA ALA A 190 -63.89 12.66 -29.21
C ALA A 190 -64.32 11.43 -28.41
N ARG A 191 -63.59 11.03 -27.35
CA ARG A 191 -64.19 10.38 -26.17
C ARG A 191 -63.41 10.73 -24.89
N PRO A 192 -64.07 11.25 -23.84
CA PRO A 192 -63.48 11.48 -22.54
C PRO A 192 -63.49 10.21 -21.66
N ALA A 193 -62.60 10.21 -20.68
CA ALA A 193 -62.28 9.14 -19.73
C ALA A 193 -63.44 8.71 -18.82
N PRO A 194 -63.41 7.47 -18.28
CA PRO A 194 -64.06 7.13 -17.03
C PRO A 194 -63.07 7.05 -15.87
N VAL A 195 -63.57 7.48 -14.72
CA VAL A 195 -63.01 7.46 -13.37
C VAL A 195 -63.48 6.16 -12.68
N ASP A 196 -62.81 5.81 -11.56
CA ASP A 196 -63.09 4.74 -10.59
C ASP A 196 -62.60 3.33 -11.04
N ASP A 197 -61.95 2.51 -10.20
CA ASP A 197 -62.23 2.21 -8.81
C ASP A 197 -61.00 1.66 -8.05
N LEU A 198 -60.98 1.89 -6.74
CA LEU A 198 -60.11 1.21 -5.77
C LEU A 198 -60.44 -0.29 -5.68
N ARG A 199 -59.42 -1.16 -5.54
CA ARG A 199 -59.29 -2.21 -4.49
C ARG A 199 -58.22 -3.27 -4.79
N SER A 200 -57.72 -3.83 -3.70
CA SER A 200 -57.31 -5.24 -3.52
C SER A 200 -55.83 -5.59 -3.76
N THR A 201 -55.06 -5.46 -2.68
CA THR A 201 -54.19 -6.52 -2.12
C THR A 201 -54.23 -7.88 -2.82
N GLN A 202 -53.09 -8.32 -3.37
CA GLN A 202 -52.74 -9.73 -3.44
C GLN A 202 -51.25 -9.90 -3.08
N VAL A 203 -51.05 -10.68 -2.01
CA VAL A 203 -49.81 -11.31 -1.58
C VAL A 203 -49.48 -12.38 -2.61
N ILE A 204 -48.28 -12.35 -3.19
CA ILE A 204 -47.71 -13.45 -3.95
C ILE A 204 -46.52 -13.95 -3.14
N ASP A 205 -46.72 -15.08 -2.47
CA ASP A 205 -45.65 -16.01 -2.12
C ASP A 205 -45.30 -16.78 -3.40
N GLU A 206 -44.14 -16.50 -3.98
CA GLU A 206 -43.53 -17.37 -5.00
C GLU A 206 -42.16 -17.83 -4.51
N VAL A 207 -42.10 -19.12 -4.22
CA VAL A 207 -40.90 -19.89 -3.92
C VAL A 207 -40.09 -20.00 -5.22
N MET A 208 -38.91 -19.39 -5.26
CA MET A 208 -37.95 -19.60 -6.35
C MET A 208 -37.29 -20.97 -6.21
N GLU A 209 -37.77 -21.94 -6.98
CA GLU A 209 -37.03 -23.16 -7.27
C GLU A 209 -35.91 -22.83 -8.28
N THR A 210 -34.67 -23.00 -7.85
CA THR A 210 -33.48 -22.86 -8.68
C THR A 210 -33.43 -23.97 -9.74
N SER A 211 -33.45 -23.56 -11.00
CA SER A 211 -33.29 -24.43 -12.18
C SER A 211 -31.99 -25.25 -12.14
N PRO A 212 -32.02 -26.55 -12.48
CA PRO A 212 -30.85 -27.45 -12.49
C PRO A 212 -29.88 -27.23 -13.67
N GLY A 213 -30.06 -26.19 -14.49
CA GLY A 213 -29.23 -25.91 -15.66
C GLY A 213 -27.92 -25.13 -15.41
N ALA A 214 -27.64 -24.70 -14.18
CA ALA A 214 -26.50 -23.82 -13.88
C ALA A 214 -25.19 -24.55 -13.54
N ARG A 215 -25.19 -25.88 -13.46
CA ARG A 215 -23.98 -26.67 -13.10
C ARG A 215 -23.22 -27.26 -14.29
N GLU A 216 -23.83 -27.36 -15.47
CA GLU A 216 -23.18 -27.96 -16.64
C GLU A 216 -22.27 -26.96 -17.39
N ALA A 217 -22.50 -25.66 -17.24
CA ALA A 217 -21.72 -24.61 -17.93
C ALA A 217 -20.37 -24.28 -17.27
N ILE A 218 -20.08 -24.80 -16.07
CA ILE A 218 -18.84 -24.49 -15.33
C ILE A 218 -17.74 -25.54 -15.58
N ASP A 219 -18.11 -26.80 -15.88
CA ASP A 219 -17.13 -27.86 -16.18
C ASP A 219 -16.58 -27.82 -17.62
N GLU A 220 -17.29 -27.17 -18.56
CA GLU A 220 -16.83 -27.03 -19.95
C GLU A 220 -15.73 -25.96 -20.10
N VAL A 221 -15.74 -24.93 -19.22
CA VAL A 221 -14.74 -23.84 -19.25
C VAL A 221 -13.40 -24.28 -18.63
N LEU A 222 -13.41 -25.23 -17.69
CA LEU A 222 -12.19 -25.72 -17.04
C LEU A 222 -11.46 -26.81 -17.84
N SER A 223 -12.13 -27.46 -18.79
CA SER A 223 -11.50 -28.48 -19.66
C SER A 223 -10.73 -27.87 -20.85
N ALA A 224 -10.95 -26.60 -21.18
CA ALA A 224 -10.31 -25.92 -22.32
C ALA A 224 -8.93 -25.30 -22.01
N ALA A 225 -8.43 -25.39 -20.77
CA ALA A 225 -7.18 -24.78 -20.34
C ALA A 225 -5.98 -25.75 -20.23
N SER A 226 -6.12 -27.01 -20.67
CA SER A 226 -5.10 -28.06 -20.47
C SER A 226 -4.42 -28.57 -21.76
N GLU A 227 -4.49 -27.85 -22.89
CA GLU A 227 -3.82 -28.23 -24.14
C GLU A 227 -2.93 -27.11 -24.69
N VAL A 228 -1.82 -26.78 -24.01
CA VAL A 228 -0.67 -26.09 -24.65
C VAL A 228 0.66 -26.57 -24.04
N SER A 229 1.19 -27.67 -24.57
CA SER A 229 2.62 -27.97 -24.61
C SER A 229 2.85 -28.89 -25.81
N ASP A 230 3.67 -28.43 -26.76
CA ASP A 230 4.63 -29.23 -27.54
C ASP A 230 4.93 -28.56 -28.89
N HIS A 231 5.93 -27.68 -28.92
CA HIS A 231 6.69 -27.46 -30.15
C HIS A 231 8.14 -27.06 -29.87
N SER A 232 8.99 -28.08 -29.79
CA SER A 232 10.43 -27.97 -30.05
C SER A 232 10.65 -27.90 -31.57
N GLY A 233 11.12 -26.77 -32.06
CA GLY A 233 11.46 -26.54 -33.47
C GLY A 233 12.83 -25.88 -33.59
N HIS A 234 13.82 -26.71 -33.85
CA HIS A 234 15.20 -26.43 -34.23
C HIS A 234 15.21 -25.97 -35.69
N GLU A 235 15.88 -24.87 -36.04
CA GLU A 235 16.51 -24.67 -37.36
C GLU A 235 17.43 -23.44 -37.38
N ASP A 236 18.48 -23.59 -38.17
CA ASP A 236 19.75 -22.88 -38.20
C ASP A 236 19.77 -21.56 -39.00
N ASP A 237 20.90 -20.85 -38.86
CA ASP A 237 21.61 -20.02 -39.85
C ASP A 237 20.87 -18.85 -40.54
N ASP A 238 21.37 -17.62 -40.33
CA ASP A 238 21.96 -16.89 -41.45
C ASP A 238 22.89 -15.73 -41.03
N ASP A 239 24.01 -15.77 -41.73
CA ASP A 239 25.17 -14.89 -41.81
C ASP A 239 24.82 -13.53 -42.44
N PHE A 240 25.18 -12.40 -41.82
CA PHE A 240 25.40 -11.16 -42.57
C PHE A 240 26.43 -10.25 -41.89
N GLY A 241 27.57 -10.12 -42.54
CA GLY A 241 28.69 -9.28 -42.13
C GLY A 241 28.61 -7.81 -42.57
N GLU A 242 29.52 -7.08 -41.93
CA GLU A 242 30.29 -5.91 -42.38
C GLU A 242 29.64 -4.55 -42.76
N ALA A 243 30.06 -3.58 -41.95
CA ALA A 243 30.70 -2.31 -42.33
C ALA A 243 29.82 -1.14 -42.83
N THR A 244 29.88 -0.01 -42.12
CA THR A 244 30.54 1.19 -42.66
C THR A 244 30.84 2.26 -41.61
N GLN A 245 31.84 3.04 -41.98
CA GLN A 245 32.64 4.01 -41.25
C GLN A 245 32.07 5.44 -41.27
N ILE A 246 32.42 6.20 -40.22
CA ILE A 246 32.89 7.60 -40.23
C ILE A 246 31.94 8.68 -40.79
N LEU A 247 31.54 9.60 -39.90
CA LEU A 247 31.76 11.04 -40.09
C LEU A 247 31.88 11.74 -38.73
N LYS A 248 32.87 12.63 -38.65
CA LYS A 248 33.36 13.31 -37.45
C LYS A 248 33.17 14.82 -37.61
N ALA A 249 32.88 15.48 -36.47
CA ALA A 249 33.06 16.91 -36.12
C ALA A 249 31.84 17.86 -36.26
N PRO A 250 31.82 19.02 -35.55
CA PRO A 250 32.54 19.41 -34.31
C PRO A 250 31.64 20.01 -33.19
N ASN A 251 32.25 20.09 -31.99
CA ASN A 251 31.88 20.82 -30.77
C ASN A 251 31.09 22.13 -30.96
N SER A 252 30.04 22.30 -30.16
CA SER A 252 29.97 23.30 -29.07
C SER A 252 28.54 23.41 -28.56
N PHE A 253 28.25 23.02 -27.31
CA PHE A 253 27.29 23.71 -26.45
C PHE A 253 27.56 23.30 -25.00
N GLN A 254 27.69 24.32 -24.14
CA GLN A 254 27.86 24.18 -22.70
C GLN A 254 26.56 23.65 -22.11
N GLU A 255 26.60 22.47 -21.53
CA GLU A 255 25.57 21.94 -20.64
C GLU A 255 25.94 22.34 -19.21
N ASP A 256 25.44 23.49 -18.78
CA ASP A 256 25.37 23.88 -17.38
C ASP A 256 23.89 23.85 -16.92
N ASP A 257 23.70 23.33 -15.72
CA ASP A 257 22.53 23.43 -14.83
C ASP A 257 21.27 22.61 -15.12
N LEU A 258 21.33 21.30 -14.86
CA LEU A 258 20.27 20.57 -14.14
C LEU A 258 20.89 19.49 -13.24
N ARG A 259 21.30 19.89 -12.02
CA ARG A 259 21.85 18.98 -11.00
C ARG A 259 20.75 18.05 -10.48
N SER A 260 20.72 16.84 -11.03
CA SER A 260 20.07 15.67 -10.45
C SER A 260 20.77 15.33 -9.13
N THR A 261 20.03 15.32 -8.02
CA THR A 261 20.48 14.71 -6.76
C THR A 261 20.56 13.20 -7.00
N GLN A 262 21.75 12.73 -7.39
CA GLN A 262 22.06 11.31 -7.54
C GLN A 262 22.11 10.69 -6.14
N VAL A 263 21.05 9.95 -5.80
CA VAL A 263 20.98 9.12 -4.59
C VAL A 263 21.54 7.74 -4.96
N ILE A 264 22.11 7.03 -3.99
CA ILE A 264 22.53 5.63 -4.12
C ILE A 264 21.28 4.79 -4.46
N GLU A 265 21.05 4.60 -5.74
CA GLU A 265 21.12 3.34 -6.46
C GLU A 265 20.99 2.04 -5.65
N VAL A 266 19.90 1.73 -4.96
CA VAL A 266 19.75 0.41 -4.33
C VAL A 266 18.56 -0.30 -5.00
N SER A 267 18.63 -1.57 -5.41
CA SER A 267 17.49 -2.35 -5.91
C SER A 267 17.29 -3.62 -5.05
N LEU A 268 16.05 -4.09 -4.94
CA LEU A 268 15.55 -5.24 -4.17
C LEU A 268 15.41 -6.39 -5.16
N ASP A 269 15.12 -6.05 -6.43
CA ASP A 269 15.07 -6.94 -7.57
C ASP A 269 16.47 -7.45 -7.95
N ASP A 270 17.55 -6.76 -7.53
CA ASP A 270 18.94 -7.25 -7.70
C ASP A 270 19.27 -8.40 -6.74
N ILE A 271 18.49 -8.58 -5.67
CA ILE A 271 18.57 -9.75 -4.81
C ILE A 271 17.59 -10.75 -5.40
N ASP A 272 18.01 -11.45 -6.45
CA ASP A 272 17.26 -12.59 -6.99
C ASP A 272 16.98 -13.54 -5.82
N VAL A 273 15.76 -13.51 -5.30
CA VAL A 273 15.19 -14.53 -4.44
C VAL A 273 14.85 -15.66 -5.38
N LEU A 274 15.87 -16.40 -5.80
CA LEU A 274 15.66 -17.70 -6.40
C LEU A 274 14.90 -18.51 -5.36
N GLU A 275 13.60 -18.72 -5.61
CA GLU A 275 12.83 -19.78 -4.99
C GLU A 275 13.54 -21.09 -5.41
N GLU A 276 14.60 -21.45 -4.70
CA GLU A 276 15.21 -22.77 -4.82
C GLU A 276 14.12 -23.76 -4.39
N ASP A 277 13.49 -24.36 -5.41
CA ASP A 277 12.60 -25.52 -5.30
C ASP A 277 13.26 -26.54 -4.37
N SER A 278 12.87 -26.47 -3.10
CA SER A 278 13.27 -27.42 -2.08
C SER A 278 12.48 -28.69 -2.35
N GLU A 279 12.93 -29.47 -3.33
CA GLU A 279 12.42 -30.82 -3.54
C GLU A 279 12.58 -31.59 -2.22
N PRO A 280 11.51 -32.23 -1.71
CA PRO A 280 11.62 -33.03 -0.50
C PRO A 280 12.55 -34.20 -0.79
N SER A 281 13.73 -34.19 -0.17
CA SER A 281 14.67 -35.30 -0.16
C SER A 281 13.91 -36.57 0.22
N SER A 282 13.72 -37.43 -0.78
CA SER A 282 13.15 -38.75 -0.62
C SER A 282 14.13 -39.58 0.18
N ALA A 283 13.77 -39.86 1.43
CA ALA A 283 14.48 -40.79 2.29
C ALA A 283 14.46 -42.18 1.62
N SER A 284 15.63 -42.62 1.16
CA SER A 284 15.84 -43.99 0.73
C SER A 284 15.84 -44.90 1.96
N GLU A 285 14.81 -45.74 2.05
CA GLU A 285 14.85 -46.97 2.83
C GLU A 285 16.05 -47.82 2.38
N VAL A 286 16.94 -48.13 3.31
CA VAL A 286 17.89 -49.23 3.13
C VAL A 286 17.73 -50.15 4.33
N SER A 287 17.11 -51.29 4.06
CA SER A 287 17.00 -52.42 4.96
C SER A 287 18.30 -53.23 5.02
N ASP A 288 18.45 -53.93 6.15
CA ASP A 288 19.19 -55.18 6.35
C ASP A 288 20.73 -55.14 6.34
N VAL A 289 21.34 -55.24 7.55
CA VAL A 289 22.28 -56.33 7.88
C VAL A 289 22.18 -56.67 9.38
N SER A 290 22.21 -57.96 9.64
CA SER A 290 22.03 -58.70 10.88
C SER A 290 23.23 -58.67 11.86
N GLU A 291 22.92 -59.06 13.10
CA GLU A 291 23.66 -60.02 13.96
C GLU A 291 24.89 -59.62 14.82
N VAL A 292 24.73 -59.91 16.14
CA VAL A 292 25.65 -60.59 17.09
C VAL A 292 26.31 -59.79 18.25
N SER A 293 26.29 -60.48 19.41
CA SER A 293 27.09 -60.38 20.67
C SER A 293 26.56 -59.44 21.75
N GLU A 294 26.02 -59.93 22.87
CA GLU A 294 26.62 -60.67 24.03
C GLU A 294 27.15 -59.72 25.13
N ALA A 295 26.58 -59.94 26.34
CA ALA A 295 27.12 -59.73 27.69
C ALA A 295 27.68 -58.34 28.09
N ASP A 296 27.08 -57.73 29.11
CA ASP A 296 27.70 -57.77 30.44
C ASP A 296 26.74 -57.28 31.55
N GLU A 297 26.65 -58.09 32.59
CA GLU A 297 26.10 -57.76 33.91
C GLU A 297 27.06 -56.82 34.63
N VAL A 298 26.58 -55.68 35.15
CA VAL A 298 27.26 -55.01 36.28
C VAL A 298 26.21 -54.44 37.22
N ASP A 299 26.13 -55.08 38.39
CA ASP A 299 25.50 -54.59 39.61
C ASP A 299 26.05 -53.21 40.02
N GLY A 300 25.16 -52.34 40.47
CA GLY A 300 25.51 -51.04 41.02
C GLY A 300 24.39 -50.50 41.90
N GLU A 301 24.34 -51.00 43.14
CA GLU A 301 23.71 -50.29 44.26
C GLU A 301 24.16 -48.83 44.31
N LEU A 302 23.27 -47.90 44.67
CA LEU A 302 23.49 -46.94 45.77
C LEU A 302 22.35 -45.90 45.87
N ALA A 303 21.78 -45.86 47.08
CA ALA A 303 21.36 -44.66 47.83
C ALA A 303 20.12 -43.87 47.38
N GLU A 304 19.04 -44.07 48.15
CA GLU A 304 18.02 -43.05 48.43
C GLU A 304 18.63 -41.78 49.04
N PRO A 305 17.89 -40.66 48.97
CA PRO A 305 17.45 -40.13 50.24
C PRO A 305 15.96 -39.75 50.30
N SER A 306 15.34 -40.25 51.36
CA SER A 306 14.20 -39.70 52.08
C SER A 306 14.22 -38.18 52.26
N SER A 307 13.06 -37.52 52.15
CA SER A 307 12.61 -36.46 53.08
C SER A 307 11.14 -36.07 52.83
N ASP A 308 10.30 -36.56 53.74
CA ASP A 308 9.10 -36.02 54.40
C ASP A 308 8.07 -35.10 53.70
N PRO A 309 6.76 -35.34 53.95
CA PRO A 309 5.65 -34.53 53.46
C PRO A 309 5.32 -33.36 54.42
N ILE A 310 5.02 -32.20 53.86
CA ILE A 310 4.53 -31.02 54.59
C ILE A 310 3.06 -31.24 54.99
N LEU A 311 2.84 -31.31 56.31
CA LEU A 311 1.55 -31.28 56.99
C LEU A 311 0.87 -29.91 56.80
N LEU A 312 -0.30 -29.89 56.18
CA LEU A 312 -1.26 -28.78 56.26
C LEU A 312 -2.14 -28.99 57.51
N THR A 313 -1.94 -28.15 58.51
CA THR A 313 -2.86 -28.05 59.66
C THR A 313 -4.08 -27.23 59.28
N GLU A 314 -5.24 -27.87 59.39
CA GLU A 314 -6.54 -27.22 59.51
C GLU A 314 -6.57 -26.33 60.76
N GLU A 315 -7.02 -25.08 60.60
CA GLU A 315 -7.56 -24.32 61.74
C GLU A 315 -8.96 -23.80 61.40
N LYS A 316 -9.87 -24.28 62.23
CA LYS A 316 -11.32 -24.10 62.25
C LYS A 316 -11.62 -23.13 63.38
N SER A 317 -12.42 -22.08 63.14
CA SER A 317 -13.60 -21.69 63.94
C SER A 317 -14.06 -20.25 63.66
N ALA A 318 -15.37 -20.11 63.45
CA ALA A 318 -16.19 -18.91 63.22
C ALA A 318 -16.56 -18.19 64.56
N PRO A 319 -17.64 -17.35 64.73
CA PRO A 319 -18.58 -16.71 63.78
C PRO A 319 -18.99 -15.24 64.15
N GLU A 320 -20.02 -14.74 63.44
CA GLU A 320 -21.07 -13.76 63.82
C GLU A 320 -21.03 -12.28 63.34
N GLU A 321 -21.95 -12.02 62.39
CA GLU A 321 -23.01 -10.99 62.33
C GLU A 321 -22.75 -9.54 62.80
N ALA A 322 -22.99 -8.57 61.90
CA ALA A 322 -24.11 -7.61 62.01
C ALA A 322 -24.12 -6.56 60.87
N ALA A 323 -25.33 -6.06 60.60
CA ALA A 323 -25.78 -5.19 59.53
C ALA A 323 -25.15 -3.77 59.47
N GLY A 324 -25.30 -3.12 58.29
CA GLY A 324 -24.76 -1.80 57.89
C GLY A 324 -25.26 -0.54 58.65
N PRO A 325 -25.17 0.71 58.12
CA PRO A 325 -25.26 1.11 56.71
C PRO A 325 -24.26 2.19 56.22
N ALA A 326 -24.34 2.46 54.92
CA ALA A 326 -23.76 3.55 54.11
C ALA A 326 -23.12 4.76 54.83
N ARG A 327 -21.88 5.13 54.42
CA ARG A 327 -21.39 6.52 54.46
C ARG A 327 -20.17 6.79 53.56
N ALA A 328 -20.41 7.70 52.60
CA ALA A 328 -19.54 8.78 52.15
C ALA A 328 -18.14 8.47 51.59
N PHE A 329 -18.08 8.59 50.25
CA PHE A 329 -16.92 9.04 49.47
C PHE A 329 -16.19 10.25 50.08
N ARG A 330 -14.88 10.31 49.79
CA ARG A 330 -13.88 11.39 50.00
C ARG A 330 -13.03 11.30 51.28
N ARG A 331 -11.91 10.57 51.16
CA ARG A 331 -10.61 11.07 51.63
C ARG A 331 -9.60 10.89 50.51
N ALA A 332 -9.05 12.01 50.05
CA ALA A 332 -7.87 12.03 49.20
C ALA A 332 -6.77 11.21 49.88
N SER A 333 -6.27 10.21 49.17
CA SER A 333 -5.11 9.43 49.56
C SER A 333 -3.96 10.38 49.86
N GLN A 334 -3.45 10.35 51.08
CA GLN A 334 -2.20 11.01 51.38
C GLN A 334 -1.10 10.35 50.52
N PRO A 335 -0.18 11.13 49.94
CA PRO A 335 0.94 10.59 49.18
C PRO A 335 1.71 9.61 50.09
N THR A 336 1.96 8.40 49.59
CA THR A 336 2.81 7.43 50.28
C THR A 336 4.20 8.02 50.50
N GLU A 337 4.91 7.62 51.56
CA GLU A 337 6.26 8.13 51.86
C GLU A 337 7.20 8.07 50.64
N ARG A 338 7.04 7.05 49.80
CA ARG A 338 7.76 6.90 48.53
C ARG A 338 7.53 8.03 47.53
N THR A 339 6.29 8.53 47.40
CA THR A 339 5.98 9.69 46.55
C THR A 339 6.49 11.00 47.13
N ARG A 340 6.61 11.11 48.46
CA ARG A 340 7.21 12.27 49.11
C ARG A 340 8.72 12.33 48.89
N ASP A 341 9.39 11.19 49.00
CA ASP A 341 10.84 11.06 48.80
C ASP A 341 11.24 11.35 47.34
N LEU A 342 10.41 10.90 46.37
CA LEU A 342 10.61 11.17 44.95
C LEU A 342 10.42 12.66 44.61
N ASN A 343 9.42 13.31 45.22
CA ASN A 343 9.22 14.75 45.06
C ASN A 343 10.34 15.59 45.70
N GLU A 344 10.91 15.16 46.83
CA GLU A 344 12.11 15.82 47.39
C GLU A 344 13.34 15.65 46.47
N ARG A 345 13.50 14.47 45.85
CA ARG A 345 14.59 14.23 44.89
C ARG A 345 14.48 15.10 43.64
N LEU A 346 13.26 15.27 43.11
CA LEU A 346 13.00 16.16 41.98
C LEU A 346 13.17 17.64 42.33
N ALA A 347 12.84 18.04 43.57
CA ALA A 347 13.07 19.41 44.04
C ALA A 347 14.57 19.75 44.13
N ARG A 348 15.41 18.79 44.55
CA ARG A 348 16.88 18.97 44.56
C ARG A 348 17.44 19.13 43.15
N LEU A 349 17.01 18.28 42.21
CA LEU A 349 17.45 18.38 40.81
C LEU A 349 17.06 19.71 40.14
N ARG A 350 15.89 20.28 40.50
CA ARG A 350 15.49 21.61 40.02
C ARG A 350 16.32 22.74 40.62
N SER A 351 16.73 22.60 41.88
CA SER A 351 17.63 23.56 42.55
C SER A 351 19.00 23.56 41.87
N ASP A 352 19.56 22.37 41.59
CA ASP A 352 20.87 22.22 40.98
C ASP A 352 20.92 22.76 39.53
N LEU A 353 19.79 22.67 38.80
CA LEU A 353 19.66 23.26 37.46
C LEU A 353 19.52 24.79 37.49
N SER A 354 18.95 25.36 38.55
CA SER A 354 18.78 26.82 38.68
C SER A 354 20.07 27.56 39.08
N GLU A 355 21.05 26.87 39.66
CA GLU A 355 22.36 27.46 39.99
C GLU A 355 23.35 27.47 38.82
N ALA A 356 23.05 26.76 37.72
CA ALA A 356 23.91 26.68 36.54
C ALA A 356 23.68 27.80 35.50
N GLU A 357 22.69 28.69 35.71
CA GLU A 357 22.24 29.65 34.68
C GLU A 357 22.48 31.13 35.06
N GLU A 358 23.44 31.43 35.94
CA GLU A 358 23.75 32.80 36.34
C GLU A 358 25.26 33.13 36.27
N THR A 359 25.83 33.03 35.06
CA THR A 359 27.05 33.78 34.72
C THR A 359 26.79 34.64 33.48
N PRO A 360 26.75 35.97 33.60
CA PRO A 360 26.62 36.85 32.45
C PRO A 360 27.90 36.81 31.61
N PRO A 361 27.80 36.80 30.26
CA PRO A 361 28.98 36.83 29.41
C PRO A 361 29.73 38.16 29.55
N PRO A 362 31.07 38.16 29.56
CA PRO A 362 31.84 39.40 29.57
C PRO A 362 31.66 40.17 28.27
N ALA A 363 31.53 41.49 28.42
CA ALA A 363 31.46 42.47 27.36
C ALA A 363 32.62 42.30 26.37
N VAL A 364 32.28 42.08 25.09
CA VAL A 364 33.23 42.11 23.98
C VAL A 364 33.30 43.55 23.47
N GLU A 365 34.48 44.14 23.63
CA GLU A 365 34.83 45.46 23.13
C GLU A 365 34.86 45.47 21.59
N ASP A 366 34.35 46.58 21.04
CA ASP A 366 34.41 46.95 19.63
C ASP A 366 35.85 46.90 19.10
N GLY A 367 36.11 45.93 18.22
CA GLY A 367 37.36 45.77 17.48
C GLY A 367 37.08 45.72 15.98
N ASP A 368 37.10 46.89 15.37
CA ASP A 368 37.09 47.14 13.93
C ASP A 368 38.23 46.35 13.26
N GLY A 369 37.88 45.36 12.45
CA GLY A 369 38.83 44.43 11.86
C GLY A 369 38.19 43.64 10.73
N ALA A 370 38.22 44.24 9.54
CA ALA A 370 37.90 43.59 8.28
C ALA A 370 38.56 42.21 8.18
N ASN A 371 37.77 41.15 8.29
CA ASN A 371 38.14 39.84 7.79
C ASN A 371 36.97 39.28 7.02
N ALA A 372 37.26 38.92 5.77
CA ALA A 372 36.32 38.46 4.78
C ALA A 372 35.47 37.32 5.34
N GLY A 373 34.18 37.37 5.04
CA GLY A 373 33.32 36.21 5.15
C GLY A 373 33.84 35.10 4.23
N GLU A 374 34.64 34.19 4.78
CA GLU A 374 34.58 32.78 4.39
C GLU A 374 33.30 32.22 4.99
N GLU A 375 32.19 32.57 4.35
CA GLU A 375 31.00 31.73 4.35
C GLU A 375 31.44 30.43 3.67
N THR A 376 31.84 29.44 4.48
CA THR A 376 32.23 28.11 4.04
C THR A 376 31.04 27.48 3.31
N THR A 377 30.97 27.70 2.01
CA THR A 377 30.24 26.86 1.07
C THR A 377 30.87 25.46 1.16
N ALA A 378 30.27 24.60 1.97
CA ALA A 378 30.69 23.21 2.10
C ALA A 378 30.78 22.55 0.71
N PRO A 379 31.75 21.64 0.49
CA PRO A 379 32.06 21.09 -0.83
C PRO A 379 30.98 20.09 -1.25
N THR A 380 29.90 20.58 -1.86
CA THR A 380 28.84 19.74 -2.44
C THR A 380 29.36 18.83 -3.56
N ASP A 381 30.49 19.18 -4.16
CA ASP A 381 31.09 18.42 -5.26
C ASP A 381 31.78 17.12 -4.78
N ASP A 382 32.11 17.02 -3.48
CA ASP A 382 32.73 15.81 -2.90
C ASP A 382 31.69 14.71 -2.59
N LEU A 383 30.45 15.10 -2.24
CA LEU A 383 29.39 14.14 -1.94
C LEU A 383 28.95 13.35 -3.17
N ALA A 384 28.80 14.02 -4.33
CA ALA A 384 28.43 13.36 -5.58
C ALA A 384 29.50 12.36 -6.03
N ALA A 385 30.78 12.74 -5.94
CA ALA A 385 31.90 11.84 -6.23
C ALA A 385 31.93 10.63 -5.28
N ARG A 386 31.67 10.86 -3.98
CA ARG A 386 31.58 9.79 -2.98
C ARG A 386 30.43 8.83 -3.29
N ILE A 387 29.25 9.34 -3.67
CA ILE A 387 28.09 8.50 -4.04
C ILE A 387 28.42 7.66 -5.28
N ALA A 388 29.08 8.22 -6.29
CA ALA A 388 29.52 7.46 -7.46
C ALA A 388 30.48 6.32 -7.11
N ILE A 389 31.44 6.55 -6.20
CA ILE A 389 32.37 5.51 -5.73
C ILE A 389 31.62 4.39 -4.98
N LEU A 390 30.65 4.75 -4.12
CA LEU A 390 29.84 3.77 -3.39
C LEU A 390 28.99 2.93 -4.35
N ASN A 391 28.41 3.53 -5.40
CA ASN A 391 27.65 2.81 -6.41
C ASN A 391 28.55 1.83 -7.22
N GLU A 392 29.76 2.25 -7.59
CA GLU A 392 30.71 1.37 -8.28
C GLU A 392 31.13 0.19 -7.38
N GLN A 393 31.36 0.44 -6.09
CA GLN A 393 31.65 -0.61 -5.11
C GLN A 393 30.47 -1.58 -4.96
N ARG A 394 29.25 -1.06 -4.87
CA ARG A 394 28.01 -1.85 -4.82
C ARG A 394 27.91 -2.79 -6.01
N GLU A 395 28.02 -2.26 -7.23
CA GLU A 395 27.93 -3.08 -8.45
C GLU A 395 29.01 -4.17 -8.49
N ARG A 396 30.23 -3.83 -8.05
CA ARG A 396 31.34 -4.78 -7.98
C ARG A 396 31.02 -5.92 -7.01
N TYR A 397 30.56 -5.61 -5.81
CA TYR A 397 30.21 -6.62 -4.81
C TYR A 397 29.03 -7.49 -5.25
N ILE A 398 28.03 -6.94 -5.95
CA ILE A 398 26.94 -7.72 -6.54
C ILE A 398 27.48 -8.70 -7.59
N LYS A 399 28.35 -8.23 -8.50
CA LYS A 399 28.96 -9.07 -9.55
C LYS A 399 29.86 -10.17 -8.97
N GLU A 400 30.57 -9.87 -7.89
CA GLU A 400 31.46 -10.81 -7.19
C GLU A 400 30.74 -11.68 -6.16
N GLN A 401 29.44 -11.44 -5.91
CA GLN A 401 28.65 -12.08 -4.86
C GLN A 401 29.27 -11.91 -3.45
N ALA A 402 29.94 -10.79 -3.22
CA ALA A 402 30.57 -10.39 -1.96
C ALA A 402 29.53 -9.77 -1.01
N TRP A 403 28.61 -10.60 -0.50
CA TRP A 403 27.41 -10.16 0.22
C TRP A 403 27.71 -9.54 1.60
N GLU A 404 28.76 -9.98 2.29
CA GLU A 404 29.16 -9.44 3.61
C GLU A 404 29.70 -8.01 3.46
N GLU A 405 30.54 -7.79 2.45
CA GLU A 405 31.09 -6.49 2.10
C GLU A 405 30.01 -5.54 1.60
N LEU A 406 29.02 -6.06 0.88
CA LEU A 406 27.85 -5.31 0.47
C LEU A 406 26.98 -4.88 1.68
N ALA A 407 26.80 -5.76 2.67
CA ALA A 407 26.08 -5.42 3.90
C ALA A 407 26.81 -4.31 4.68
N ALA A 408 28.13 -4.46 4.86
CA ALA A 408 28.96 -3.44 5.50
C ALA A 408 28.92 -2.09 4.75
N LEU A 409 28.93 -2.11 3.41
CA LEU A 409 28.79 -0.92 2.58
C LEU A 409 27.47 -0.19 2.85
N TYR A 410 26.36 -0.92 3.00
CA TYR A 410 25.07 -0.32 3.33
C TYR A 410 25.03 0.22 4.75
N GLU A 411 25.60 -0.48 5.72
CA GLU A 411 25.69 -0.02 7.11
C GLU A 411 26.45 1.30 7.22
N ASP A 412 27.61 1.40 6.58
CA ASP A 412 28.41 2.62 6.54
C ASP A 412 27.72 3.74 5.73
N GLY A 413 26.94 3.36 4.72
CA GLY A 413 26.22 4.28 3.83
C GLY A 413 24.96 4.89 4.44
N ILE A 414 24.32 4.25 5.42
CA ILE A 414 23.03 4.69 5.98
C ILE A 414 23.06 6.13 6.50
N GLU A 415 24.18 6.55 7.10
CA GLU A 415 24.33 7.91 7.64
C GLU A 415 24.33 9.00 6.57
N LEU A 416 24.62 8.64 5.31
CA LEU A 416 24.63 9.58 4.19
C LEU A 416 23.21 9.96 3.72
N PHE A 417 22.20 9.14 4.05
CA PHE A 417 20.82 9.38 3.64
C PHE A 417 20.10 10.25 4.67
N SER A 418 19.86 11.50 4.28
CA SER A 418 19.15 12.47 5.13
C SER A 418 17.64 12.20 5.20
N ALA A 419 17.05 11.67 4.12
CA ALA A 419 15.63 11.40 4.04
C ALA A 419 15.26 10.10 4.80
N PRO A 420 14.27 10.15 5.71
CA PRO A 420 13.78 8.96 6.42
C PRO A 420 13.31 7.83 5.48
N ASN A 421 12.69 8.18 4.35
CA ASN A 421 12.19 7.22 3.37
C ASN A 421 13.34 6.44 2.72
N GLU A 422 14.44 7.12 2.40
CA GLU A 422 15.62 6.50 1.81
C GLU A 422 16.32 5.59 2.83
N ARG A 423 16.51 6.05 4.07
CA ARG A 423 17.06 5.22 5.14
C ARG A 423 16.23 3.97 5.39
N GLN A 424 14.90 4.12 5.46
CA GLN A 424 14.00 2.97 5.62
C GLN A 424 14.21 1.95 4.51
N GLN A 425 14.29 2.40 3.26
CA GLN A 425 14.49 1.50 2.14
C GLN A 425 15.84 0.77 2.23
N VAL A 426 16.92 1.48 2.60
CA VAL A 426 18.24 0.86 2.77
C VAL A 426 18.20 -0.20 3.89
N PHE A 427 17.52 0.07 5.01
CA PHE A 427 17.32 -0.94 6.06
C PHE A 427 16.53 -2.17 5.57
N LEU A 428 15.50 -1.99 4.73
CA LEU A 428 14.76 -3.11 4.16
C LEU A 428 15.64 -4.00 3.27
N VAL A 429 16.53 -3.40 2.47
CA VAL A 429 17.47 -4.15 1.64
C VAL A 429 18.49 -4.87 2.48
N LEU A 430 19.07 -4.18 3.46
CA LEU A 430 20.01 -4.77 4.40
C LEU A 430 19.39 -5.97 5.11
N ALA A 431 18.12 -5.86 5.52
CA ALA A 431 17.38 -6.95 6.14
C ALA A 431 17.20 -8.14 5.19
N MET A 432 16.81 -7.89 3.93
CA MET A 432 16.67 -8.94 2.91
C MET A 432 18.02 -9.60 2.57
N LEU A 433 19.10 -8.82 2.52
CA LEU A 433 20.45 -9.32 2.29
C LEU A 433 20.90 -10.25 3.43
N TYR A 434 20.69 -9.81 4.67
CA TYR A 434 20.98 -10.63 5.86
C TYR A 434 20.15 -11.92 5.87
N GLU A 435 18.86 -11.83 5.55
CA GLU A 435 17.96 -12.98 5.62
C GLU A 435 18.19 -14.00 4.51
N VAL A 436 18.21 -13.54 3.25
CA VAL A 436 18.20 -14.43 2.08
C VAL A 436 19.61 -14.87 1.71
N LYS A 437 20.56 -13.94 1.60
CA LYS A 437 21.90 -14.24 1.09
C LYS A 437 22.85 -14.69 2.19
N LEU A 438 22.85 -14.01 3.34
CA LEU A 438 23.75 -14.33 4.46
C LEU A 438 23.16 -15.34 5.46
N ARG A 439 21.85 -15.61 5.41
CA ARG A 439 21.12 -16.50 6.34
C ARG A 439 21.31 -16.12 7.82
N GLN A 440 21.57 -14.85 8.08
CA GLN A 440 21.80 -14.20 9.36
C GLN A 440 20.48 -13.61 9.88
N LYS A 441 19.64 -14.48 10.48
CA LYS A 441 18.26 -14.13 10.85
C LYS A 441 18.17 -13.08 11.96
N GLU A 442 19.14 -13.03 12.87
CA GLU A 442 19.14 -12.08 13.99
C GLU A 442 19.42 -10.66 13.51
N GLU A 443 20.40 -10.53 12.62
CA GLU A 443 20.81 -9.29 11.97
C GLU A 443 19.72 -8.79 11.02
N ALA A 444 19.08 -9.70 10.27
CA ALA A 444 17.91 -9.38 9.47
C ALA A 444 16.76 -8.83 10.31
N PHE A 445 16.50 -9.43 11.47
CA PHE A 445 15.47 -8.97 12.40
C PHE A 445 15.75 -7.54 12.87
N ASP A 446 17.01 -7.24 13.24
CA ASP A 446 17.40 -5.90 13.66
C ASP A 446 17.28 -4.86 12.54
N ALA A 447 17.66 -5.23 11.32
CA ALA A 447 17.51 -4.36 10.17
C ALA A 447 16.03 -4.06 9.85
N PHE A 448 15.14 -5.07 9.89
CA PHE A 448 13.70 -4.82 9.74
C PHE A 448 13.13 -3.99 10.90
N ALA A 449 13.57 -4.22 12.14
CA ALA A 449 13.14 -3.44 13.29
C ALA A 449 13.54 -1.96 13.16
N ARG A 450 14.73 -1.67 12.63
CA ARG A 450 15.18 -0.31 12.32
C ARG A 450 14.38 0.30 11.16
N ALA A 451 14.09 -0.46 10.11
CA ALA A 451 13.22 0.00 9.02
C ALA A 451 11.82 0.39 9.52
N PHE A 452 11.24 -0.41 10.43
CA PHE A 452 9.93 -0.11 11.04
C PHE A 452 9.97 1.15 11.93
N ALA A 453 11.10 1.43 12.57
CA ALA A 453 11.26 2.59 13.44
C ALA A 453 11.26 3.93 12.67
N GLU A 454 11.53 3.94 11.36
CA GLU A 454 11.49 5.13 10.49
C GLU A 454 10.04 5.55 10.18
N ARG A 455 9.35 6.12 11.17
CA ARG A 455 7.89 6.41 11.14
C ARG A 455 7.41 7.35 10.03
N ARG A 456 8.30 8.17 9.47
CA ARG A 456 7.93 9.14 8.41
C ARG A 456 7.70 8.49 7.05
N ALA A 457 8.05 7.21 6.93
CA ALA A 457 7.99 6.43 5.71
C ALA A 457 6.94 5.31 5.85
N GLU A 458 5.68 5.61 5.53
CA GLU A 458 4.56 4.66 5.72
C GLU A 458 4.67 3.45 4.78
N ALA A 459 5.09 3.68 3.53
CA ALA A 459 5.10 2.65 2.48
C ALA A 459 6.02 1.45 2.77
N GLY A 460 7.20 1.67 3.35
CA GLY A 460 8.12 0.60 3.70
C GLY A 460 7.84 -0.02 5.08
N ARG A 461 7.02 0.63 5.91
CA ARG A 461 6.73 0.16 7.27
C ARG A 461 5.91 -1.12 7.30
N ALA A 462 4.93 -1.24 6.39
CA ALA A 462 4.16 -2.47 6.22
C ALA A 462 5.06 -3.65 5.84
N LYS A 463 6.00 -3.44 4.91
CA LYS A 463 6.99 -4.46 4.50
C LYS A 463 7.94 -4.84 5.63
N ALA A 464 8.37 -3.86 6.44
CA ALA A 464 9.20 -4.11 7.61
C ALA A 464 8.47 -5.00 8.64
N LEU A 465 7.19 -4.71 8.90
CA LEU A 465 6.37 -5.50 9.81
C LEU A 465 6.15 -6.93 9.29
N GLU A 466 5.90 -7.09 7.99
CA GLU A 466 5.77 -8.41 7.35
C GLU A 466 7.08 -9.23 7.49
N GLY A 467 8.23 -8.60 7.27
CA GLY A 467 9.55 -9.22 7.51
C GLY A 467 9.73 -9.67 8.95
N LEU A 468 9.38 -8.81 9.93
CA LEU A 468 9.44 -9.14 11.36
C LEU A 468 8.49 -10.27 11.74
N GLN A 469 7.26 -10.28 11.22
CA GLN A 469 6.30 -11.37 11.43
C GLN A 469 6.85 -12.70 10.91
N ARG A 470 7.40 -12.68 9.69
CA ARG A 470 7.97 -13.88 9.07
C ARG A 470 9.15 -14.42 9.85
N LEU A 471 10.09 -13.57 10.26
CA LEU A 471 11.23 -13.94 11.11
C LEU A 471 10.78 -14.37 12.52
N GLY A 472 9.77 -13.71 13.08
CA GLY A 472 9.19 -14.00 14.40
C GLY A 472 8.44 -15.33 14.50
N ARG A 473 8.10 -15.96 13.36
CA ARG A 473 7.60 -17.34 13.33
C ARG A 473 8.69 -18.37 13.58
N ALA A 474 9.96 -18.02 13.39
CA ALA A 474 11.06 -18.91 13.73
C ALA A 474 11.21 -19.01 15.26
N ALA A 475 11.28 -20.23 15.79
CA ALA A 475 11.33 -20.47 17.23
C ALA A 475 12.48 -19.72 17.94
N SER A 476 13.62 -19.51 17.27
CA SER A 476 14.77 -18.79 17.83
C SER A 476 14.53 -17.29 18.02
N LEU A 477 13.67 -16.67 17.19
CA LEU A 477 13.41 -15.24 17.20
C LEU A 477 12.05 -14.87 17.80
N HIS A 478 11.20 -15.86 18.05
CA HIS A 478 9.84 -15.63 18.50
C HIS A 478 9.75 -14.77 19.76
N GLN A 479 10.54 -15.11 20.79
CA GLN A 479 10.56 -14.36 22.05
C GLN A 479 11.01 -12.91 21.84
N ARG A 480 12.03 -12.69 21.00
CA ARG A 480 12.51 -11.36 20.65
C ARG A 480 11.46 -10.56 19.88
N TYR A 481 10.69 -11.20 19.01
CA TYR A 481 9.58 -10.59 18.30
C TYR A 481 8.45 -10.14 19.25
N VAL A 482 8.06 -10.98 20.21
CA VAL A 482 7.06 -10.64 21.23
C VAL A 482 7.52 -9.44 22.06
N GLU A 483 8.77 -9.44 22.53
CA GLU A 483 9.36 -8.33 23.30
C GLU A 483 9.43 -7.04 22.48
N TRP A 484 9.77 -7.16 21.19
CA TRP A 484 9.78 -6.02 20.27
C TRP A 484 8.38 -5.43 20.10
N ILE A 485 7.33 -6.23 19.86
CA ILE A 485 5.95 -5.73 19.73
C ILE A 485 5.50 -5.04 21.03
N GLN A 486 5.76 -5.66 22.19
CA GLN A 486 5.42 -5.07 23.49
C GLN A 486 6.12 -3.72 23.70
N THR A 487 7.38 -3.63 23.29
CA THR A 487 8.14 -2.37 23.32
C THR A 487 7.50 -1.34 22.39
N GLN A 488 7.11 -1.69 21.17
CA GLN A 488 6.44 -0.78 20.26
C GLN A 488 5.09 -0.29 20.83
N LEU A 489 4.29 -1.19 21.42
CA LEU A 489 3.01 -0.84 22.05
C LEU A 489 3.15 0.08 23.26
N SER A 490 4.32 0.11 23.91
CA SER A 490 4.62 1.07 24.99
C SER A 490 4.93 2.48 24.48
N THR A 491 5.24 2.63 23.18
CA THR A 491 5.48 3.93 22.55
C THR A 491 4.18 4.53 22.02
N PRO A 492 4.06 5.87 21.94
CA PRO A 492 2.86 6.50 21.38
C PRO A 492 2.76 6.17 19.89
N LEU A 493 1.80 5.33 19.51
CA LEU A 493 1.45 4.94 18.15
C LEU A 493 0.09 5.56 17.79
N ASP A 494 -0.20 5.74 16.50
CA ASP A 494 -1.58 5.98 16.07
C ASP A 494 -2.45 4.76 16.38
N ASP A 495 -3.77 5.00 16.45
CA ASP A 495 -4.69 3.96 16.89
C ASP A 495 -4.73 2.78 15.91
N SER A 496 -4.61 3.03 14.59
CA SER A 496 -4.61 1.96 13.59
C SER A 496 -3.37 1.06 13.68
N GLU A 497 -2.17 1.63 13.86
CA GLU A 497 -0.95 0.86 14.07
C GLU A 497 -0.99 0.09 15.39
N ARG A 498 -1.48 0.72 16.46
CA ARG A 498 -1.61 0.08 17.78
C ARG A 498 -2.52 -1.13 17.72
N GLU A 499 -3.69 -0.99 17.08
CA GLU A 499 -4.65 -2.08 16.84
C GLU A 499 -3.99 -3.23 16.07
N GLY A 500 -3.26 -2.92 14.99
CA GLY A 500 -2.53 -3.92 14.20
C GLY A 500 -1.52 -4.69 15.07
N LEU A 501 -0.67 -3.99 15.81
CA LEU A 501 0.34 -4.60 16.68
C LEU A 501 -0.26 -5.40 17.86
N GLN A 502 -1.37 -4.96 18.45
CA GLN A 502 -2.07 -5.71 19.50
C GLN A 502 -2.59 -7.06 18.99
N LYS A 503 -3.16 -7.08 17.78
CA LYS A 503 -3.60 -8.34 17.15
C LYS A 503 -2.43 -9.28 16.91
N GLU A 504 -1.34 -8.76 16.36
CA GLU A 504 -0.13 -9.55 16.11
C GLU A 504 0.49 -10.08 17.40
N LEU A 505 0.48 -9.30 18.48
CA LEU A 505 0.93 -9.76 19.80
C LEU A 505 0.09 -10.93 20.31
N ALA A 506 -1.24 -10.85 20.19
CA ALA A 506 -2.12 -11.94 20.59
C ALA A 506 -1.86 -13.22 19.79
N LEU A 507 -1.65 -13.11 18.47
CA LEU A 507 -1.32 -14.25 17.62
C LEU A 507 0.04 -14.86 17.98
N ALA A 508 1.04 -14.02 18.26
CA ALA A 508 2.36 -14.47 18.69
C ALA A 508 2.27 -15.24 20.02
N LEU A 509 1.61 -14.66 21.02
CA LEU A 509 1.38 -15.32 22.33
C LEU A 509 0.62 -16.64 22.20
N PHE A 510 -0.33 -16.71 21.26
CA PHE A 510 -1.07 -17.95 20.99
C PHE A 510 -0.15 -19.04 20.44
N SER A 511 0.77 -18.71 19.54
CA SER A 511 1.74 -19.67 19.00
C SER A 511 2.71 -20.22 20.05
N ASP A 512 3.02 -19.42 21.09
CA ASP A 512 3.81 -19.84 22.26
C ASP A 512 2.97 -20.58 23.32
N ARG A 513 1.73 -20.96 22.99
CA ARG A 513 0.78 -21.64 23.88
C ARG A 513 0.45 -20.85 25.16
N GLN A 514 0.66 -19.54 25.16
CA GLN A 514 0.22 -18.64 26.23
C GLN A 514 -1.24 -18.22 26.00
N TYR A 515 -2.13 -19.21 25.88
CA TYR A 515 -3.51 -19.04 25.42
C TYR A 515 -4.30 -17.99 26.21
N GLN A 516 -4.19 -17.99 27.53
CA GLN A 516 -4.87 -17.02 28.39
C GLN A 516 -4.39 -15.59 28.13
N LYS A 517 -3.07 -15.36 27.99
CA LYS A 517 -2.54 -14.03 27.69
C LYS A 517 -2.90 -13.57 26.29
N ALA A 518 -2.86 -14.49 25.31
CA ALA A 518 -3.28 -14.23 23.95
C ALA A 518 -4.74 -13.79 23.89
N PHE A 519 -5.62 -14.53 24.56
CA PHE A 519 -7.04 -14.20 24.70
C PHE A 519 -7.24 -12.83 25.34
N LEU A 520 -6.63 -12.57 26.50
CA LEU A 520 -6.78 -11.29 27.20
C LEU A 520 -6.25 -10.10 26.38
N CYS A 521 -5.12 -10.26 25.68
CA CYS A 521 -4.56 -9.23 24.79
C CYS A 521 -5.51 -8.92 23.62
N TYR A 522 -6.12 -9.95 23.04
CA TYR A 522 -7.08 -9.77 21.95
C TYR A 522 -8.42 -9.19 22.45
N ALA A 523 -8.85 -9.62 23.64
CA ALA A 523 -10.01 -9.11 24.33
C ALA A 523 -9.86 -7.62 24.67
N SER A 524 -8.69 -7.17 25.13
CA SER A 524 -8.43 -5.74 25.35
C SER A 524 -8.51 -4.93 24.05
N PHE A 525 -7.99 -5.46 22.94
CA PHE A 525 -8.13 -4.83 21.62
C PHE A 525 -9.61 -4.63 21.24
N LEU A 526 -10.47 -5.62 21.49
CA LEU A 526 -11.92 -5.50 21.25
C LEU A 526 -12.61 -4.52 22.19
N ALA A 527 -12.13 -4.39 23.43
CA ALA A 527 -12.70 -3.52 24.45
C ALA A 527 -12.32 -2.04 24.29
N ASP A 528 -11.18 -1.73 23.65
CA ASP A 528 -10.69 -0.35 23.48
C ASP A 528 -11.63 0.51 22.60
N ASP A 529 -12.11 -0.04 21.48
CA ASP A 529 -13.15 0.58 20.63
C ASP A 529 -14.14 -0.48 20.12
N PRO A 530 -15.16 -0.82 20.94
CA PRO A 530 -16.03 -1.96 20.63
C PRO A 530 -16.95 -1.69 19.44
N GLU A 531 -17.25 -0.43 19.09
CA GLU A 531 -18.10 -0.14 17.92
C GLU A 531 -17.37 -0.43 16.61
N ARG A 532 -16.06 -0.16 16.57
CA ARG A 532 -15.21 -0.39 15.39
C ARG A 532 -14.65 -1.81 15.35
N ASN A 533 -14.22 -2.33 16.49
CA ASN A 533 -13.43 -3.57 16.56
C ASN A 533 -14.29 -4.83 16.60
N ILE A 534 -15.54 -4.74 17.02
CA ILE A 534 -16.45 -5.89 17.03
C ILE A 534 -17.04 -6.10 15.64
N ASN A 535 -16.38 -6.94 14.86
CA ASN A 535 -16.84 -7.43 13.57
C ASN A 535 -16.78 -8.97 13.52
N PRO A 536 -17.49 -9.64 12.59
CA PRO A 536 -17.55 -11.11 12.56
C PRO A 536 -16.18 -11.79 12.47
N GLY A 537 -15.23 -11.20 11.71
CA GLY A 537 -13.88 -11.75 11.57
C GLY A 537 -13.10 -11.70 12.88
N ASN A 538 -13.16 -10.57 13.59
CA ASN A 538 -12.48 -10.43 14.87
C ASN A 538 -13.14 -11.30 15.96
N LEU A 539 -14.47 -11.45 15.95
CA LEU A 539 -15.17 -12.35 16.89
C LEU A 539 -14.84 -13.83 16.63
N ALA A 540 -14.74 -14.25 15.36
CA ALA A 540 -14.30 -15.59 15.02
C ALA A 540 -12.87 -15.85 15.52
N GLN A 541 -11.97 -14.87 15.41
CA GLN A 541 -10.62 -14.96 15.94
C GLN A 541 -10.62 -15.04 17.48
N LEU A 542 -11.44 -14.24 18.18
CA LEU A 542 -11.58 -14.33 19.64
C LEU A 542 -12.07 -15.72 20.07
N SER A 543 -13.08 -16.29 19.39
CA SER A 543 -13.57 -17.64 19.68
C SER A 543 -12.48 -18.69 19.50
N ARG A 544 -11.65 -18.57 18.45
CA ARG A 544 -10.49 -19.46 18.24
C ARG A 544 -9.46 -19.36 19.36
N LEU A 545 -9.19 -18.15 19.87
CA LEU A 545 -8.28 -17.96 21.00
C LEU A 545 -8.89 -18.49 22.31
N GLY A 546 -10.21 -18.37 22.48
CA GLY A 546 -10.96 -18.80 23.66
C GLY A 546 -11.14 -20.32 23.78
N GLU A 547 -10.92 -21.10 22.73
CA GLU A 547 -11.03 -22.58 22.74
C GLU A 547 -10.13 -23.24 23.81
N TYR A 548 -9.03 -22.57 24.18
CA TYR A 548 -8.05 -23.06 25.15
C TYR A 548 -8.10 -22.32 26.50
N VAL A 549 -9.13 -21.50 26.72
CA VAL A 549 -9.35 -20.71 27.94
C VAL A 549 -10.57 -21.26 28.68
N GLU A 550 -10.63 -21.08 30.00
CA GLU A 550 -11.78 -21.51 30.79
C GLU A 550 -13.06 -20.82 30.31
N SER A 551 -14.13 -21.59 30.09
CA SER A 551 -15.37 -21.07 29.53
C SER A 551 -16.04 -20.00 30.40
N GLU A 552 -15.84 -20.08 31.71
CA GLU A 552 -16.29 -19.05 32.66
C GLU A 552 -15.63 -17.69 32.39
N GLU A 553 -14.33 -17.65 32.08
CA GLU A 553 -13.61 -16.41 31.75
C GLU A 553 -14.09 -15.83 30.41
N VAL A 554 -14.28 -16.70 29.42
CA VAL A 554 -14.80 -16.30 28.10
C VAL A 554 -16.22 -15.74 28.23
N ALA A 555 -17.10 -16.41 28.97
CA ALA A 555 -18.47 -15.97 29.21
C ALA A 555 -18.53 -14.65 30.00
N ALA A 556 -17.68 -14.49 31.02
CA ALA A 556 -17.57 -13.25 31.78
C ALA A 556 -17.18 -12.07 30.89
N PHE A 557 -16.19 -12.24 30.00
CA PHE A 557 -15.79 -11.19 29.07
C PHE A 557 -16.91 -10.77 28.10
N TYR A 558 -17.65 -11.72 27.52
CA TYR A 558 -18.80 -11.41 26.67
C TYR A 558 -19.88 -10.62 27.43
N GLN A 559 -20.11 -10.98 28.69
CA GLN A 559 -21.06 -10.27 29.53
C GLN A 559 -20.58 -8.83 29.82
N ASP A 560 -19.31 -8.64 30.17
CA ASP A 560 -18.72 -7.32 30.40
C ASP A 560 -18.84 -6.42 29.16
N LEU A 561 -18.61 -6.95 27.95
CA LEU A 561 -18.83 -6.21 26.70
C LEU A 561 -20.30 -5.83 26.50
N LEU A 562 -21.23 -6.76 26.74
CA LEU A 562 -22.68 -6.51 26.59
C LEU A 562 -23.23 -5.49 27.60
N GLU A 563 -22.57 -5.33 28.76
CA GLU A 563 -22.91 -4.31 29.75
C GLU A 563 -22.47 -2.90 29.32
N GLN A 564 -21.53 -2.79 28.37
CA GLN A 564 -21.18 -1.51 27.78
C GLN A 564 -22.33 -0.97 26.90
N LYS A 565 -22.38 0.36 26.71
CA LYS A 565 -23.42 1.03 25.90
C LYS A 565 -23.19 0.83 24.40
N LEU A 566 -23.23 -0.41 23.94
CA LEU A 566 -23.02 -0.78 22.54
C LEU A 566 -24.25 -0.48 21.69
N SER A 567 -24.02 -0.23 20.40
CA SER A 567 -25.09 -0.14 19.42
C SER A 567 -25.85 -1.47 19.29
N ALA A 568 -27.14 -1.40 18.99
CA ALA A 568 -28.00 -2.58 18.83
C ALA A 568 -27.45 -3.65 17.85
N PRO A 569 -26.87 -3.31 16.67
CA PRO A 569 -26.31 -4.32 15.78
C PRO A 569 -25.08 -5.02 16.39
N VAL A 570 -24.17 -4.27 17.03
CA VAL A 570 -22.97 -4.82 17.65
C VAL A 570 -23.33 -5.74 18.83
N ALA A 571 -24.26 -5.31 19.68
CA ALA A 571 -24.78 -6.15 20.77
C ALA A 571 -25.50 -7.41 20.26
N GLY A 572 -26.15 -7.33 19.08
CA GLY A 572 -26.74 -8.48 18.41
C GLY A 572 -25.70 -9.54 18.03
N LEU A 573 -24.63 -9.12 17.35
CA LEU A 573 -23.52 -9.99 16.95
C LEU A 573 -22.84 -10.65 18.15
N LEU A 574 -22.60 -9.90 19.23
CA LEU A 574 -22.01 -10.46 20.45
C LEU A 574 -22.87 -11.56 21.07
N ARG A 575 -24.20 -11.36 21.17
CA ARG A 575 -25.12 -12.37 21.73
C ARG A 575 -25.16 -13.63 20.86
N GLU A 576 -25.14 -13.47 19.54
CA GLU A 576 -25.11 -14.59 18.61
C GLU A 576 -23.84 -15.42 18.79
N HIS A 577 -22.67 -14.77 18.83
CA HIS A 577 -21.40 -15.45 19.07
C HIS A 577 -21.32 -16.09 20.47
N GLN A 578 -21.80 -15.42 21.52
CA GLN A 578 -21.85 -15.98 22.87
C GLN A 578 -22.72 -17.25 22.91
N GLN A 579 -23.89 -17.24 22.26
CA GLN A 579 -24.74 -18.42 22.17
C GLN A 579 -24.12 -19.55 21.34
N ALA A 580 -23.35 -19.22 20.31
CA ALA A 580 -22.62 -20.21 19.53
C ALA A 580 -21.50 -20.87 20.35
N ALA A 581 -20.75 -20.09 21.13
CA ALA A 581 -19.72 -20.59 22.03
C ALA A 581 -20.31 -21.55 23.09
N LEU A 582 -21.40 -21.14 23.76
CA LEU A 582 -22.10 -21.97 24.76
C LEU A 582 -22.73 -23.26 24.21
N LYS A 583 -22.92 -23.36 22.88
CA LYS A 583 -23.44 -24.58 22.23
C LYS A 583 -22.35 -25.54 21.79
N ALA A 584 -21.11 -25.05 21.68
CA ALA A 584 -19.97 -25.87 21.28
C ALA A 584 -19.39 -26.68 22.45
N GLU A 585 -19.61 -26.20 23.68
CA GLU A 585 -19.43 -26.93 24.94
C GLU A 585 -20.53 -27.96 25.17
#